data_AF-A0A7J3HPJ3-F1
#
_entry.id   AF-A0A7J3HPJ3-F1
#
_cell.length_a   1.000
_cell.length_b   1.000
_cell.length_c   1.000
_cell.angle_alpha   90.00
_cell.angle_beta   90.00
_cell.angle_gamma   90.00
#
_symmetry.space_group_name_H-M   'P 1'
#
loop_
_entity.id
_entity.type
_entity.pdbx_description
1 polymer ?
#
loop_
_entity_poly.entity_id
_entity_poly.type
_entity_poly.pdbx_seq_one_letter_code
_entity_poly.pdbx_strand_id
1 'polypeptide(L)' 'MKCTKCGKEEILPFRCAYCNQYYCAVHRLPEQHECQAIHLA' A
#
# COMPACT_ATOMS: atom_id res chain seq x y z
N MET A 1 -4.82 -10.91 4.50
CA MET A 1 -3.46 -10.56 3.98
C MET A 1 -2.91 -9.40 4.80
N LYS A 2 -1.58 -9.24 4.88
CA LYS A 2 -0.94 -8.28 5.77
C LYS A 2 -0.53 -7.02 5.01
N CYS A 3 -0.77 -5.84 5.58
CA CYS A 3 -0.33 -4.56 5.02
C CYS A 3 1.19 -4.48 5.05
N THR A 4 1.84 -4.24 3.90
CA THR A 4 3.30 -4.12 3.82
C THR A 4 3.84 -2.93 4.63
N LYS A 5 3.04 -1.87 4.83
CA LYS A 5 3.48 -0.66 5.56
C LYS A 5 3.45 -0.82 7.08
N CYS A 6 2.33 -1.29 7.64
CA CYS A 6 2.12 -1.34 9.09
C CYS A 6 1.98 -2.75 9.66
N GLY A 7 1.98 -3.79 8.83
CA GLY A 7 1.78 -5.15 9.28
C GLY A 7 0.34 -5.46 9.75
N LYS A 8 -0.63 -4.57 9.55
CA LYS A 8 -2.02 -4.85 9.91
C LYS A 8 -2.60 -5.96 9.03
N GLU A 9 -3.25 -6.94 9.64
CA GLU A 9 -4.03 -7.93 8.90
C GLU A 9 -5.34 -7.32 8.42
N GLU A 10 -5.59 -7.38 7.11
CA GLU A 10 -6.81 -6.90 6.49
C GLU A 10 -7.43 -8.02 5.64
N ILE A 11 -8.76 -8.13 5.75
CA ILE A 11 -9.56 -9.12 5.02
C ILE A 11 -9.65 -8.74 3.54
N LEU A 12 -9.72 -7.43 3.25
CA LEU A 12 -9.73 -6.87 1.90
C LEU A 12 -8.53 -5.93 1.72
N PRO A 13 -7.37 -6.46 1.32
CA PRO A 13 -6.20 -5.63 1.07
C PRO A 13 -6.36 -4.86 -0.25
N PHE A 14 -5.82 -3.65 -0.30
CA PHE A 14 -5.70 -2.85 -1.52
C PHE A 14 -4.35 -3.12 -2.17
N ARG A 15 -4.36 -3.50 -3.45
CA ARG A 15 -3.14 -3.63 -4.24
C ARG A 15 -2.82 -2.29 -4.90
N CYS A 16 -1.65 -1.73 -4.59
CA CYS A 16 -1.19 -0.51 -5.24
C CYS A 16 -0.79 -0.79 -6.69
N ALA A 17 -1.29 0.00 -7.65
CA ALA A 17 -0.99 -0.17 -9.07
C ALA A 17 0.46 0.22 -9.44
N TYR A 18 1.11 1.04 -8.61
CA TYR A 18 2.46 1.54 -8.87
C TYR A 18 3.55 0.59 -8.35
N CYS A 19 3.47 0.16 -7.08
CA CYS A 19 4.47 -0.73 -6.47
C CYS A 19 4.03 -2.21 -6.37
N ASN A 20 2.81 -2.54 -6.79
CA ASN A 20 2.25 -3.90 -6.74
C ASN A 20 2.21 -4.57 -5.34
N GLN A 21 2.34 -3.78 -4.26
CA GLN A 21 2.25 -4.25 -2.88
C GLN A 21 0.82 -4.16 -2.33
N TYR A 22 0.56 -4.87 -1.22
CA TYR A 22 -0.74 -4.92 -0.55
C TYR A 22 -0.77 -4.04 0.70
N TYR A 23 -1.83 -3.27 0.86
CA TYR A 23 -2.00 -2.30 1.94
C TYR A 23 -3.39 -2.35 2.57
N CYS A 24 -3.50 -1.91 3.82
CA CYS A 24 -4.77 -1.74 4.52
C CYS A 24 -5.52 -0.49 4.01
N ALA A 25 -6.78 -0.32 4.40
CA ALA A 25 -7.61 0.82 3.96
C ALA A 25 -6.98 2.20 4.29
N VAL A 26 -6.15 2.26 5.33
CA VAL A 26 -5.42 3.46 5.78
C VAL A 26 -4.11 3.67 5.02
N HIS A 27 -3.54 2.64 4.38
CA HIS A 27 -2.29 2.76 3.64
C HIS A 27 -2.50 2.54 2.13
N ARG A 28 -3.75 2.57 1.65
CA ARG A 28 -4.10 2.30 0.25
C ARG A 28 -3.61 3.40 -0.70
N LEU A 29 -3.51 4.64 -0.22
CA LEU A 29 -3.06 5.76 -1.02
C LEU A 29 -1.53 5.78 -1.09
N PRO A 30 -0.94 6.16 -2.25
CA PRO A 30 0.50 6.24 -2.43
C PRO A 30 1.21 7.09 -1.36
N GLU A 31 0.62 8.22 -0.98
CA GLU A 31 1.16 9.13 0.05
C GLU A 31 1.23 8.49 1.43
N GLN A 32 0.29 7.59 1.75
CA GLN A 32 0.19 6.98 3.09
C GLN A 32 1.19 5.84 3.29
N HIS A 33 1.58 5.14 2.22
CA HIS A 33 2.61 4.10 2.29
C HIS A 33 3.97 4.54 1.75
N GLU A 34 4.15 5.84 1.48
CA GLU A 34 5.38 6.41 0.91
C GLU A 34 5.81 5.64 -0.34
N CYS A 35 4.88 5.53 -1.30
CA CYS A 35 5.10 4.74 -2.51
C CYS A 35 6.30 5.29 -3.29
N GLN A 36 7.37 4.51 -3.42
CA GLN A 36 8.57 4.96 -4.15
C GLN A 36 8.33 5.18 -5.65
N ALA A 37 7.29 4.56 -6.22
CA ALA A 37 7.02 4.60 -7.66
C ALA A 37 6.38 5.90 -8.16
N ILE A 38 5.89 6.79 -7.27
CA ILE A 38 5.39 8.14 -7.66
C ILE A 38 6.51 9.17 -7.82
N HIS A 39 7.71 8.91 -7.30
CA HIS A 39 8.85 9.83 -7.43
C HIS A 39 9.65 9.65 -8.74
N LEU A 40 9.20 8.77 -9.63
CA LEU A 40 9.83 8.47 -10.92
C LEU A 40 9.08 9.09 -12.13
N ALA A 41 8.13 9.99 -11.87
CA ALA A 41 7.38 10.72 -12.90
C ALA A 41 7.96 12.13 -13.12
#